data_AF-A0A1H3B8D9-F1
#
_entry.id   AF-A0A1H3B8D9-F1
#
_cell.length_a   1.000
_cell.length_b   1.000
_cell.length_c   1.000
_cell.angle_alpha   90.00
_cell.angle_beta   90.00
_cell.angle_gamma   90.00
#
_symmetry.space_group_name_H-M   'P 1'
#
loop_
_entity.id
_entity.type
_entity.pdbx_description
1 polymer ?
#
loop_
_entity_poly.entity_id
_entity_poly.type
_entity_poly.pdbx_seq_one_letter_code
_entity_poly.pdbx_strand_id
1 'polypeptide(L)'
;MFFHADESGNTGNNLFDPNQPRLSYGLLSSKTNVDALGVQLHKEMVRRVGVPALHANELGIDRLSTIAPLLCELQRKMRFCFDYYYIVKPDFAVTKLFEAVFDAGLNKAVRWDAYWTPLRFVLLFKLNELLDESILKQAWTLCTVKRVEKYEQDIVELLTELKRRAEASSLDARSKEVLVDAFRFGIARPLDLDFGAPDPRFVSPNTVGFQFVVHAMSRRLRKARRKDAYKIVVDKQQQFNRSQQEVHSLYQVISDGYARLDSNERKFLLHHPYHYGVDENIILHRGIPRKAISVSTSADSIGLQMVDIYLWITNRVLSGAQLNQELNELVRLFFRRAVTDGISLEGLVGRFQAFEQELPALDELSEDQRNVVRASVEAHRKKVESLQI
;
A
#
# COMPACT_ATOMS: atom_id res chain seq x y z
N MET A 1 -3.20 20.42 11.89
CA MET A 1 -3.64 20.63 10.48
C MET A 1 -5.04 20.08 10.31
N PHE A 2 -5.76 20.45 9.27
CA PHE A 2 -7.04 19.84 8.89
C PHE A 2 -6.78 18.80 7.80
N PHE A 3 -7.43 17.65 7.91
CA PHE A 3 -7.27 16.51 7.01
C PHE A 3 -8.63 16.02 6.53
N HIS A 4 -8.72 15.75 5.23
CA HIS A 4 -9.90 15.21 4.56
C HIS A 4 -9.45 14.06 3.66
N ALA A 5 -9.99 12.86 3.88
CA ALA A 5 -9.62 11.67 3.13
C ALA A 5 -10.84 11.05 2.46
N ASP A 6 -10.60 10.56 1.25
CA ASP A 6 -11.60 9.91 0.40
C ASP A 6 -10.91 8.85 -0.46
N GLU A 7 -11.69 7.94 -1.03
CA GLU A 7 -11.20 6.84 -1.84
C GLU A 7 -11.98 6.66 -3.14
N SER A 8 -11.37 5.97 -4.09
CA SER A 8 -11.96 5.73 -5.42
C SER A 8 -11.59 4.34 -5.93
N GLY A 9 -12.55 3.71 -6.63
CA GLY A 9 -12.48 2.33 -7.08
C GLY A 9 -13.09 1.35 -6.07
N ASN A 10 -13.40 0.13 -6.50
CA ASN A 10 -14.01 -0.87 -5.63
C ASN A 10 -13.11 -1.17 -4.43
N THR A 11 -13.63 -0.90 -3.23
CA THR A 11 -12.91 -0.88 -1.96
C THR A 11 -12.86 -2.24 -1.28
N GLY A 12 -13.64 -3.21 -1.76
CA GLY A 12 -13.72 -4.55 -1.18
C GLY A 12 -12.70 -5.55 -1.73
N ASN A 13 -12.97 -6.82 -1.45
CA ASN A 13 -12.07 -7.93 -1.80
C ASN A 13 -12.23 -8.43 -3.24
N ASN A 14 -12.96 -7.69 -4.09
CA ASN A 14 -13.00 -7.97 -5.53
C ASN A 14 -11.78 -7.33 -6.21
N LEU A 15 -10.70 -8.10 -6.32
CA LEU A 15 -9.42 -7.65 -6.84
C LEU A 15 -9.30 -7.72 -8.37
N PHE A 16 -10.17 -8.50 -9.01
CA PHE A 16 -10.00 -8.90 -10.42
C PHE A 16 -11.09 -8.33 -11.34
N ASP A 17 -11.71 -7.20 -10.95
CA ASP A 17 -12.56 -6.42 -11.86
C ASP A 17 -11.67 -5.62 -12.83
N PRO A 18 -11.65 -5.95 -14.13
CA PRO A 18 -10.78 -5.28 -15.10
C PRO A 18 -11.14 -3.80 -15.29
N ASN A 19 -12.36 -3.38 -14.95
CA ASN A 19 -12.77 -1.98 -15.03
C ASN A 19 -12.29 -1.16 -13.82
N GLN A 20 -11.87 -1.83 -12.75
CA GLN A 20 -11.45 -1.21 -11.50
C GLN A 20 -10.17 -1.85 -10.94
N PRO A 21 -9.07 -1.87 -11.72
CA PRO A 21 -7.84 -2.58 -11.38
C PRO A 21 -7.07 -1.92 -10.23
N ARG A 22 -7.47 -0.70 -9.85
CA ARG A 22 -6.82 0.11 -8.81
C ARG A 22 -7.83 0.55 -7.76
N LEU A 23 -7.42 0.47 -6.50
CA LEU A 23 -7.98 1.30 -5.43
C LEU A 23 -7.09 2.53 -5.28
N SER A 24 -7.68 3.70 -5.08
CA SER A 24 -6.94 4.93 -4.83
C SER A 24 -7.46 5.64 -3.58
N TYR A 25 -6.57 6.30 -2.85
CA TYR A 25 -6.86 7.17 -1.73
C TYR A 25 -6.33 8.57 -2.01
N GLY A 26 -7.16 9.57 -1.72
CA GLY A 26 -6.76 10.96 -1.65
C GLY A 26 -6.70 11.42 -0.19
N LEU A 27 -5.65 12.14 0.18
CA LEU A 27 -5.61 12.91 1.42
C LEU A 27 -5.36 14.38 1.08
N LEU A 28 -6.36 15.22 1.35
CA LEU A 28 -6.22 16.66 1.31
C LEU A 28 -5.83 17.18 2.69
N SER A 29 -4.84 18.07 2.73
CA SER A 29 -4.38 18.67 3.98
C SER A 29 -4.18 20.18 3.87
N SER A 30 -4.60 20.91 4.90
CA SER A 30 -4.47 22.35 5.00
C SER A 30 -4.11 22.81 6.41
N LYS A 31 -3.58 24.02 6.51
CA LYS A 31 -3.33 24.68 7.81
C LYS A 31 -4.60 25.34 8.36
N THR A 32 -5.58 25.62 7.50
CA THR A 32 -6.79 26.38 7.78
C THR A 32 -8.04 25.58 7.41
N ASN A 33 -9.15 25.82 8.10
CA ASN A 33 -10.38 25.05 7.92
C ASN A 33 -11.11 25.46 6.62
N VAL A 34 -11.10 24.59 5.61
CA VAL A 34 -11.82 24.84 4.34
C VAL A 34 -13.32 24.86 4.53
N ASP A 35 -13.87 24.04 5.43
CA ASP A 35 -15.31 23.96 5.66
C ASP A 35 -15.86 25.27 6.24
N ALA A 36 -15.01 26.07 6.88
CA ALA A 36 -15.36 27.40 7.39
C ALA A 36 -14.99 28.54 6.43
N LEU A 37 -13.83 28.46 5.76
CA LEU A 37 -13.28 29.59 5.00
C LEU A 37 -13.51 29.51 3.50
N GLY A 38 -13.93 28.35 2.99
CA GLY A 38 -14.20 28.08 1.58
C GLY A 38 -15.66 28.32 1.17
N VAL A 39 -16.55 28.61 2.12
CA VAL A 39 -18.02 28.64 1.92
C VAL A 39 -18.45 29.53 0.75
N GLN A 40 -17.89 30.75 0.65
CA GLN A 40 -18.31 31.68 -0.41
C GLN A 40 -17.94 31.16 -1.81
N LEU A 41 -16.70 30.73 -2.00
CA LEU A 41 -16.23 30.15 -3.27
C LEU A 41 -16.98 28.87 -3.60
N HIS A 42 -17.23 28.03 -2.61
CA HIS A 42 -17.98 26.78 -2.79
C HIS A 42 -19.41 27.02 -3.25
N LYS A 43 -20.14 27.94 -2.61
CA LYS A 43 -21.50 28.34 -3.02
C LYS A 43 -21.53 28.85 -4.45
N GLU A 44 -20.52 29.61 -4.87
CA GLU A 44 -20.41 30.08 -6.25
C GLU A 44 -20.19 28.93 -7.23
N MET A 45 -19.29 27.99 -6.92
CA MET A 45 -19.06 26.80 -7.74
C MET A 45 -20.32 25.97 -7.92
N VAL A 46 -21.00 25.65 -6.81
CA VAL A 46 -22.28 24.91 -6.75
C VAL A 46 -23.35 25.60 -7.59
N ARG A 47 -23.50 26.93 -7.46
CA ARG A 47 -24.44 27.72 -8.27
C ARG A 47 -24.12 27.65 -9.77
N ARG A 48 -22.84 27.75 -10.13
CA ARG A 48 -22.39 27.80 -11.53
C ARG A 48 -22.62 26.49 -12.27
N VAL A 49 -22.42 25.35 -11.60
CA VAL A 49 -22.71 24.04 -12.20
C VAL A 49 -24.15 23.60 -11.98
N GLY A 50 -24.87 24.15 -10.99
CA GLY A 50 -26.28 23.82 -10.74
C GLY A 50 -26.50 22.48 -10.03
N VAL A 51 -25.66 22.14 -9.05
CA VAL A 51 -25.76 20.91 -8.23
C VAL A 51 -25.77 21.26 -6.75
N PRO A 52 -26.30 20.42 -5.85
CA PRO A 52 -26.27 20.69 -4.41
C PRO A 52 -24.88 20.48 -3.78
N ALA A 53 -24.08 19.56 -4.33
CA ALA A 53 -22.74 19.23 -3.88
C ALA A 53 -21.87 18.85 -5.09
N LEU A 54 -20.58 19.19 -5.03
CA LEU A 54 -19.64 18.89 -6.11
C LEU A 54 -19.20 17.43 -6.00
N HIS A 55 -19.58 16.63 -6.98
CA HIS A 55 -19.13 15.25 -7.16
C HIS A 55 -18.45 15.12 -8.53
N ALA A 56 -17.16 14.82 -8.53
CA ALA A 56 -16.32 14.91 -9.71
C ALA A 56 -16.78 13.98 -10.84
N ASN A 57 -17.21 12.76 -10.48
CA ASN A 57 -17.77 11.78 -11.42
C ASN A 57 -19.05 12.29 -12.12
N GLU A 58 -19.92 13.04 -11.42
CA GLU A 58 -21.16 13.59 -11.99
C GLU A 58 -20.92 14.85 -12.84
N LEU A 59 -19.92 15.63 -12.46
CA LEU A 59 -19.57 16.86 -13.17
C LEU A 59 -18.81 16.56 -14.47
N GLY A 60 -17.91 15.57 -14.45
CA GLY A 60 -17.05 15.26 -15.58
C GLY A 60 -16.09 16.40 -15.94
N ILE A 61 -15.33 16.23 -17.03
CA ILE A 61 -14.28 17.18 -17.44
C ILE A 61 -14.88 18.56 -17.74
N ASP A 62 -15.96 18.62 -18.51
CA ASP A 62 -16.48 19.88 -19.04
C ASP A 62 -17.03 20.78 -17.94
N ARG A 63 -17.89 20.26 -17.05
CA ARG A 63 -18.47 21.08 -15.98
C ARG A 63 -17.42 21.44 -14.93
N LEU A 64 -16.48 20.55 -14.61
CA LEU A 64 -15.35 20.88 -13.74
C LEU A 64 -14.49 22.00 -14.34
N SER A 65 -14.29 22.02 -15.65
CA SER A 65 -13.54 23.08 -16.33
C SER A 65 -14.21 24.45 -16.15
N THR A 66 -15.54 24.52 -16.14
CA THR A 66 -16.27 25.79 -15.94
C THR A 66 -16.03 26.42 -14.56
N ILE A 67 -15.70 25.62 -13.54
CA ILE A 67 -15.42 26.08 -12.18
C ILE A 67 -13.94 25.99 -11.80
N ALA A 68 -13.08 25.52 -12.71
CA ALA A 68 -11.64 25.39 -12.48
C ALA A 68 -10.97 26.70 -12.02
N PRO A 69 -11.33 27.90 -12.53
CA PRO A 69 -10.78 29.15 -12.00
C PRO A 69 -11.06 29.35 -10.49
N LEU A 70 -12.27 29.01 -10.04
CA LEU A 70 -12.67 29.09 -8.61
C LEU A 70 -11.97 28.02 -7.77
N LEU A 71 -11.80 26.81 -8.32
CA LEU A 71 -11.00 25.75 -7.68
C LEU A 71 -9.53 26.18 -7.53
N CYS A 72 -8.96 26.84 -8.53
CA CYS A 72 -7.61 27.42 -8.48
C CYS A 72 -7.51 28.53 -7.43
N GLU A 73 -8.52 29.39 -7.32
CA GLU A 73 -8.58 30.42 -6.26
C GLU A 73 -8.63 29.78 -4.88
N LEU A 74 -9.50 28.80 -4.67
CA LEU A 74 -9.61 28.09 -3.40
C LEU A 74 -8.29 27.36 -3.06
N GLN A 75 -7.65 26.72 -4.04
CA GLN A 75 -6.35 26.08 -3.88
C GLN A 75 -5.28 27.07 -3.42
N ARG A 76 -5.23 28.27 -4.01
CA ARG A 76 -4.26 29.31 -3.61
C ARG A 76 -4.57 29.86 -2.23
N LYS A 77 -5.84 30.11 -1.92
CA LYS A 77 -6.31 30.63 -0.62
C LYS A 77 -6.01 29.66 0.52
N MET A 78 -6.35 28.38 0.33
CA MET A 78 -6.22 27.36 1.37
C MET A 78 -4.83 26.72 1.39
N ARG A 79 -4.09 26.85 0.28
CA ARG A 79 -2.78 26.23 0.08
C ARG A 79 -2.87 24.74 0.39
N PHE A 80 -3.76 23.99 -0.26
CA PHE A 80 -3.85 22.56 -0.01
C PHE A 80 -2.54 21.86 -0.38
N CYS A 81 -2.24 20.81 0.36
CA CYS A 81 -1.37 19.75 -0.10
C CYS A 81 -2.24 18.51 -0.32
N PHE A 82 -1.93 17.78 -1.38
CA PHE A 82 -2.62 16.55 -1.73
C PHE A 82 -1.65 15.38 -1.55
N ASP A 83 -2.11 14.23 -1.11
CA ASP A 83 -1.33 13.00 -1.12
C ASP A 83 -2.20 11.95 -1.80
N TYR A 84 -1.65 11.29 -2.82
CA TYR A 84 -2.33 10.27 -3.61
C TYR A 84 -1.68 8.93 -3.31
N TYR A 85 -2.48 7.96 -2.91
CA TYR A 85 -2.05 6.59 -2.71
C TYR A 85 -2.84 5.64 -3.57
N TYR A 86 -2.22 4.56 -4.01
CA TYR A 86 -2.92 3.55 -4.81
C TYR A 86 -2.48 2.13 -4.48
N ILE A 87 -3.35 1.18 -4.81
CA ILE A 87 -3.07 -0.25 -4.77
C ILE A 87 -3.50 -0.81 -6.12
N VAL A 88 -2.55 -1.35 -6.88
CA VAL A 88 -2.84 -2.21 -8.04
C VAL A 88 -3.32 -3.55 -7.48
N LYS A 89 -4.58 -3.88 -7.74
CA LYS A 89 -5.26 -4.97 -7.03
C LYS A 89 -4.71 -6.35 -7.36
N PRO A 90 -4.43 -6.70 -8.63
CA PRO A 90 -3.75 -7.97 -8.94
C PRO A 90 -2.38 -8.07 -8.26
N ASP A 91 -1.55 -7.03 -8.34
CA ASP A 91 -0.23 -6.97 -7.69
C ASP A 91 -0.32 -7.16 -6.17
N PHE A 92 -1.37 -6.62 -5.54
CA PHE A 92 -1.63 -6.83 -4.13
C PHE A 92 -1.97 -8.29 -3.81
N ALA A 93 -2.72 -8.99 -4.67
CA ALA A 93 -2.95 -10.42 -4.54
C ALA A 93 -1.64 -11.22 -4.63
N VAL A 94 -0.72 -10.83 -5.53
CA VAL A 94 0.61 -11.46 -5.66
C VAL A 94 1.41 -11.25 -4.38
N THR A 95 1.42 -10.03 -3.86
CA THR A 95 2.08 -9.70 -2.59
C THR A 95 1.51 -10.56 -1.46
N LYS A 96 0.19 -10.76 -1.42
CA LYS A 96 -0.46 -11.58 -0.38
C LYS A 96 -0.15 -13.06 -0.49
N LEU A 97 -0.12 -13.62 -1.69
CA LEU A 97 0.36 -14.99 -1.90
C LEU A 97 1.82 -15.11 -1.48
N PHE A 98 2.66 -14.11 -1.80
CA PHE A 98 4.05 -14.10 -1.37
C PHE A 98 4.17 -14.13 0.16
N GLU A 99 3.44 -13.27 0.89
CA GLU A 99 3.44 -13.30 2.36
C GLU A 99 3.00 -14.67 2.90
N ALA A 100 1.91 -15.23 2.37
CA ALA A 100 1.35 -16.49 2.83
C ALA A 100 2.35 -17.65 2.73
N VAL A 101 3.13 -17.70 1.65
CA VAL A 101 4.02 -18.83 1.36
C VAL A 101 5.45 -18.60 1.84
N PHE A 102 5.95 -17.37 1.77
CA PHE A 102 7.38 -17.08 1.91
C PHE A 102 7.80 -16.45 3.24
N ASP A 103 6.87 -16.26 4.20
CA ASP A 103 7.26 -15.78 5.54
C ASP A 103 8.27 -16.75 6.19
N ALA A 104 9.51 -16.29 6.35
CA ALA A 104 10.60 -17.09 6.91
C ALA A 104 10.44 -17.40 8.41
N GLY A 105 9.50 -16.75 9.11
CA GLY A 105 9.09 -17.09 10.46
C GLY A 105 8.19 -18.33 10.52
N LEU A 106 7.47 -18.63 9.43
CA LEU A 106 6.53 -19.75 9.33
C LEU A 106 7.09 -20.86 8.43
N ASN A 107 7.48 -20.51 7.21
CA ASN A 107 8.07 -21.42 6.25
C ASN A 107 9.56 -21.63 6.52
N LYS A 108 9.89 -22.72 7.19
CA LYS A 108 11.27 -23.05 7.59
C LYS A 108 12.20 -23.31 6.41
N ALA A 109 11.65 -23.59 5.22
CA ALA A 109 12.43 -23.76 4.00
C ALA A 109 12.84 -22.44 3.36
N VAL A 110 12.23 -21.31 3.76
CA VAL A 110 12.65 -19.98 3.32
C VAL A 110 13.75 -19.45 4.23
N ARG A 111 14.79 -18.87 3.60
CA ARG A 111 15.93 -18.29 4.31
C ARG A 111 15.57 -16.90 4.84
N TRP A 112 16.06 -16.56 6.03
CA TRP A 112 15.75 -15.29 6.70
C TRP A 112 16.01 -14.08 5.82
N ASP A 113 17.18 -14.02 5.18
CA ASP A 113 17.60 -12.91 4.33
C ASP A 113 16.80 -12.81 3.03
N ALA A 114 16.21 -13.91 2.55
CA ALA A 114 15.38 -13.91 1.36
C ALA A 114 14.02 -13.22 1.57
N TYR A 115 13.54 -13.17 2.83
CA TYR A 115 12.24 -12.58 3.18
C TYR A 115 12.38 -11.24 3.95
N TRP A 116 13.33 -11.16 4.89
CA TRP A 116 13.52 -10.00 5.79
C TRP A 116 14.48 -8.93 5.25
N THR A 117 14.81 -8.97 3.96
CA THR A 117 15.64 -7.97 3.27
C THR A 117 14.99 -7.58 1.93
N PRO A 118 15.50 -6.55 1.23
CA PRO A 118 15.01 -6.19 -0.10
C PRO A 118 15.06 -7.33 -1.14
N LEU A 119 15.80 -8.42 -0.91
CA LEU A 119 15.78 -9.61 -1.78
C LEU A 119 14.38 -10.23 -1.94
N ARG A 120 13.47 -9.98 -0.99
CA ARG A 120 12.07 -10.41 -1.10
C ARG A 120 11.39 -9.89 -2.38
N PHE A 121 11.77 -8.70 -2.85
CA PHE A 121 11.17 -8.11 -4.05
C PHE A 121 11.59 -8.88 -5.30
N VAL A 122 12.81 -9.43 -5.33
CA VAL A 122 13.28 -10.32 -6.40
C VAL A 122 12.46 -11.60 -6.40
N LEU A 123 12.29 -12.24 -5.23
CA LEU A 123 11.48 -13.46 -5.14
C LEU A 123 10.02 -13.22 -5.49
N LEU A 124 9.44 -12.09 -5.08
CA LEU A 124 8.08 -11.72 -5.43
C LEU A 124 7.94 -11.52 -6.95
N PHE A 125 8.91 -10.89 -7.61
CA PHE A 125 8.93 -10.77 -9.07
C PHE A 125 9.07 -12.15 -9.75
N LYS A 126 9.93 -13.04 -9.24
CA LYS A 126 10.08 -14.41 -9.76
C LYS A 126 8.83 -15.26 -9.55
N LEU A 127 8.16 -15.11 -8.41
CA LEU A 127 6.87 -15.74 -8.16
C LEU A 127 5.85 -15.28 -9.21
N ASN A 128 5.78 -13.98 -9.49
CA ASN A 128 4.85 -13.42 -10.46
C ASN A 128 4.99 -14.03 -11.88
N GLU A 129 6.20 -14.42 -12.29
CA GLU A 129 6.43 -15.11 -13.58
C GLU A 129 5.70 -16.48 -13.68
N LEU A 130 5.27 -17.06 -12.55
CA LEU A 130 4.56 -18.35 -12.50
C LEU A 130 3.03 -18.21 -12.53
N LEU A 131 2.52 -16.99 -12.32
CA LEU A 131 1.11 -16.75 -12.03
C LEU A 131 0.34 -16.40 -13.31
N ASP A 132 -0.83 -17.01 -13.44
CA ASP A 132 -1.88 -16.49 -14.31
C ASP A 132 -3.06 -16.02 -13.45
N GLU A 133 -4.05 -15.38 -14.08
CA GLU A 133 -5.21 -14.83 -13.39
C GLU A 133 -6.00 -15.92 -12.63
N SER A 134 -6.06 -17.15 -13.14
CA SER A 134 -6.79 -18.26 -12.52
C SER A 134 -6.14 -18.67 -11.20
N ILE A 135 -4.82 -18.91 -11.22
CA ILE A 135 -4.04 -19.21 -10.02
C ILE A 135 -4.13 -18.08 -9.01
N LEU A 136 -4.03 -16.83 -9.47
CA LEU A 136 -4.04 -15.67 -8.58
C LEU A 136 -5.41 -15.48 -7.89
N LYS A 137 -6.52 -15.76 -8.59
CA LYS A 137 -7.87 -15.80 -8.01
C LYS A 137 -8.02 -16.89 -6.95
N GLN A 138 -7.49 -18.08 -7.21
CA GLN A 138 -7.49 -19.18 -6.25
C GLN A 138 -6.68 -18.82 -5.01
N ALA A 139 -5.44 -18.34 -5.20
CA ALA A 139 -4.57 -17.87 -4.13
C ALA A 139 -5.22 -16.79 -3.26
N TRP A 140 -5.81 -15.77 -3.88
CA TRP A 140 -6.51 -14.71 -3.17
C TRP A 140 -7.68 -15.23 -2.33
N THR A 141 -8.43 -16.20 -2.87
CA THR A 141 -9.52 -16.85 -2.13
C THR A 141 -8.96 -17.53 -0.87
N LEU A 142 -7.92 -18.34 -1.01
CA LEU A 142 -7.29 -19.03 0.12
C LEU A 142 -6.66 -18.06 1.15
N CYS A 143 -6.14 -16.91 0.71
CA CYS A 143 -5.62 -15.88 1.62
C CYS A 143 -6.74 -15.15 2.40
N THR A 144 -8.01 -15.30 2.03
CA THR A 144 -9.12 -14.51 2.60
C THR A 144 -10.25 -15.35 3.20
N VAL A 145 -10.18 -16.67 3.12
CA VAL A 145 -11.14 -17.55 3.81
C VAL A 145 -11.01 -17.41 5.33
N LYS A 146 -12.15 -17.45 6.03
CA LYS A 146 -12.17 -17.32 7.50
C LYS A 146 -11.73 -18.57 8.25
N ARG A 147 -11.87 -19.73 7.61
CA ARG A 147 -11.67 -21.06 8.18
C ARG A 147 -10.78 -21.87 7.25
N VAL A 148 -9.50 -21.51 7.26
CA VAL A 148 -8.49 -22.06 6.34
C VAL A 148 -8.32 -23.57 6.51
N GLU A 149 -8.60 -24.11 7.70
CA GLU A 149 -8.55 -25.53 8.01
C GLU A 149 -9.46 -26.40 7.12
N LYS A 150 -10.45 -25.80 6.46
CA LYS A 150 -11.35 -26.48 5.52
C LYS A 150 -10.81 -26.56 4.09
N TYR A 151 -9.74 -25.84 3.79
CA TYR A 151 -9.18 -25.65 2.45
C TYR A 151 -7.75 -26.16 2.36
N GLU A 152 -7.36 -27.06 3.29
CA GLU A 152 -6.02 -27.65 3.34
C GLU A 152 -5.62 -28.26 1.99
N GLN A 153 -6.51 -29.06 1.41
CA GLN A 153 -6.29 -29.71 0.12
C GLN A 153 -6.18 -28.69 -1.02
N ASP A 154 -6.97 -27.61 -1.00
CA ASP A 154 -6.90 -26.56 -2.03
C ASP A 154 -5.56 -25.80 -1.96
N ILE A 155 -4.99 -25.63 -0.77
CA ILE A 155 -3.63 -25.07 -0.59
C ILE A 155 -2.60 -26.03 -1.18
N VAL A 156 -2.69 -27.33 -0.88
CA VAL A 156 -1.78 -28.34 -1.43
C VAL A 156 -1.82 -28.35 -2.95
N GLU A 157 -3.01 -28.30 -3.55
CA GLU A 157 -3.19 -28.27 -5.00
C GLU A 157 -2.58 -27.02 -5.63
N LEU A 158 -2.86 -25.84 -5.06
CA LEU A 158 -2.28 -24.58 -5.50
C LEU A 158 -0.74 -24.63 -5.48
N LEU A 159 -0.16 -25.05 -4.36
CA LEU A 159 1.30 -25.09 -4.19
C LEU A 159 1.95 -26.17 -5.06
N THR A 160 1.27 -27.29 -5.30
CA THR A 160 1.73 -28.34 -6.22
C THR A 160 1.80 -27.82 -7.65
N GLU A 161 0.78 -27.09 -8.11
CA GLU A 161 0.80 -26.48 -9.43
C GLU A 161 1.88 -25.40 -9.55
N LEU A 162 2.04 -24.54 -8.54
CA LEU A 162 3.11 -23.54 -8.50
C LEU A 162 4.50 -24.16 -8.53
N LYS A 163 4.71 -25.26 -7.78
CA LYS A 163 5.95 -26.05 -7.83
C LYS A 163 6.22 -26.57 -9.23
N ARG A 164 5.22 -27.19 -9.87
CA ARG A 164 5.35 -27.72 -11.25
C ARG A 164 5.72 -26.61 -12.23
N ARG A 165 5.10 -25.43 -12.12
CA ARG A 165 5.42 -24.26 -12.95
C ARG A 165 6.83 -23.73 -12.68
N ALA A 166 7.25 -23.67 -11.42
CA ALA A 166 8.61 -23.26 -11.06
C ALA A 166 9.66 -24.19 -11.69
N GLU A 167 9.47 -25.51 -11.59
CA GLU A 167 10.36 -26.52 -12.18
C GLU A 167 10.47 -26.34 -13.71
N ALA A 168 9.33 -26.12 -14.39
CA ALA A 168 9.25 -25.95 -15.84
C ALA A 168 9.63 -24.55 -16.36
N SER A 169 9.76 -23.55 -15.49
CA SER A 169 10.00 -22.15 -15.87
C SER A 169 11.40 -21.93 -16.50
N SER A 170 11.63 -20.74 -17.06
CA SER A 170 12.94 -20.28 -17.51
C SER A 170 13.79 -19.63 -16.41
N LEU A 171 13.35 -19.71 -15.15
CA LEU A 171 14.08 -19.14 -14.01
C LEU A 171 15.46 -19.79 -13.85
N ASP A 172 16.40 -19.03 -13.28
CA ASP A 172 17.72 -19.56 -12.94
C ASP A 172 17.63 -20.66 -11.86
N ALA A 173 18.66 -21.49 -11.78
CA ALA A 173 18.69 -22.65 -10.90
C ALA A 173 18.46 -22.29 -9.42
N ARG A 174 18.98 -21.14 -8.95
CA ARG A 174 18.84 -20.75 -7.55
C ARG A 174 17.43 -20.25 -7.26
N SER A 175 16.83 -19.48 -8.16
CA SER A 175 15.43 -19.05 -8.04
C SER A 175 14.49 -20.26 -8.03
N LYS A 176 14.71 -21.23 -8.92
CA LYS A 176 13.92 -22.48 -8.93
C LYS A 176 14.03 -23.23 -7.62
N GLU A 177 15.25 -23.42 -7.11
CA GLU A 177 15.50 -24.10 -5.85
C GLU A 177 14.71 -23.45 -4.70
N VAL A 178 14.87 -22.12 -4.52
CA VAL A 178 14.20 -21.40 -3.41
C VAL A 178 12.67 -21.47 -3.51
N LEU A 179 12.11 -21.29 -4.71
CA LEU A 179 10.66 -21.38 -4.91
C LEU A 179 10.14 -22.80 -4.65
N VAL A 180 10.80 -23.81 -5.23
CA VAL A 180 10.41 -25.22 -5.09
C VAL A 180 10.48 -25.69 -3.64
N ASP A 181 11.53 -25.32 -2.91
CA ASP A 181 11.68 -25.68 -1.49
C ASP A 181 10.58 -25.05 -0.64
N ALA A 182 10.26 -23.78 -0.87
CA ALA A 182 9.16 -23.10 -0.18
C ALA A 182 7.81 -23.77 -0.45
N PHE A 183 7.55 -24.15 -1.71
CA PHE A 183 6.32 -24.85 -2.08
C PHE A 183 6.27 -26.28 -1.52
N ARG A 184 7.38 -27.04 -1.53
CA ARG A 184 7.45 -28.38 -0.92
C ARG A 184 7.11 -28.33 0.56
N PHE A 185 7.65 -27.35 1.28
CA PHE A 185 7.33 -27.16 2.69
C PHE A 185 5.82 -26.94 2.88
N GLY A 186 5.24 -26.03 2.10
CA GLY A 186 3.80 -25.75 2.18
C GLY A 186 2.91 -26.91 1.72
N ILE A 187 3.36 -27.76 0.79
CA ILE A 187 2.65 -28.99 0.40
C ILE A 187 2.62 -29.99 1.55
N ALA A 188 3.74 -30.15 2.25
CA ALA A 188 3.84 -31.06 3.38
C ALA A 188 3.15 -30.51 4.65
N ARG A 189 3.06 -29.18 4.78
CA ARG A 189 2.54 -28.47 5.96
C ARG A 189 1.68 -27.25 5.58
N PRO A 190 0.56 -27.45 4.88
CA PRO A 190 -0.25 -26.35 4.32
C PRO A 190 -0.82 -25.41 5.38
N LEU A 191 -1.18 -25.92 6.56
CA LEU A 191 -1.76 -25.13 7.65
C LEU A 191 -0.72 -24.46 8.57
N ASP A 192 0.58 -24.72 8.35
CA ASP A 192 1.66 -23.99 9.06
C ASP A 192 1.95 -22.62 8.39
N LEU A 193 1.37 -22.36 7.22
CA LEU A 193 1.54 -21.14 6.42
C LEU A 193 0.49 -20.05 6.77
N ASP A 194 0.73 -18.80 6.36
CA ASP A 194 -0.16 -17.65 6.64
C ASP A 194 -1.33 -17.53 5.63
N PHE A 195 -2.01 -18.64 5.37
CA PHE A 195 -3.27 -18.63 4.62
C PHE A 195 -4.47 -18.35 5.54
N GLY A 196 -5.52 -17.79 4.95
CA GLY A 196 -6.75 -17.42 5.64
C GLY A 196 -6.68 -16.07 6.36
N ALA A 197 -7.86 -15.53 6.65
CA ALA A 197 -8.02 -14.29 7.39
C ALA A 197 -9.27 -14.38 8.27
N PRO A 198 -9.14 -14.43 9.62
CA PRO A 198 -10.30 -14.50 10.52
C PRO A 198 -11.33 -13.38 10.27
N ASP A 199 -10.83 -12.18 9.96
CA ASP A 199 -11.64 -11.09 9.43
C ASP A 199 -11.01 -10.54 8.12
N PRO A 200 -11.58 -10.89 6.96
CA PRO A 200 -11.01 -10.53 5.66
C PRO A 200 -11.10 -9.03 5.36
N ARG A 201 -11.75 -8.22 6.22
CA ARG A 201 -11.74 -6.76 6.09
C ARG A 201 -10.37 -6.17 6.40
N PHE A 202 -9.57 -6.78 7.28
CA PHE A 202 -8.25 -6.25 7.62
C PHE A 202 -7.21 -6.45 6.51
N VAL A 203 -7.41 -7.47 5.68
CA VAL A 203 -6.58 -7.72 4.50
C VAL A 203 -7.13 -7.07 3.23
N SER A 204 -8.26 -6.34 3.33
CA SER A 204 -8.84 -5.64 2.17
C SER A 204 -7.94 -4.50 1.69
N PRO A 205 -7.96 -4.18 0.38
CA PRO A 205 -7.24 -3.04 -0.15
C PRO A 205 -7.59 -1.72 0.56
N ASN A 206 -8.84 -1.53 1.00
CA ASN A 206 -9.26 -0.33 1.73
C ASN A 206 -8.46 -0.17 3.04
N THR A 207 -8.48 -1.20 3.89
CA THR A 207 -7.81 -1.15 5.20
C THR A 207 -6.29 -1.01 5.06
N VAL A 208 -5.67 -1.71 4.09
CA VAL A 208 -4.24 -1.59 3.80
C VAL A 208 -3.91 -0.20 3.23
N GLY A 209 -4.71 0.29 2.29
CA GLY A 209 -4.57 1.61 1.68
C GLY A 209 -4.65 2.74 2.71
N PHE A 210 -5.54 2.60 3.70
CA PHE A 210 -5.72 3.60 4.75
C PHE A 210 -4.49 3.76 5.66
N GLN A 211 -3.63 2.74 5.77
CA GLN A 211 -2.37 2.86 6.52
C GLN A 211 -1.47 3.95 5.92
N PHE A 212 -1.42 4.05 4.59
CA PHE A 212 -0.70 5.11 3.90
C PHE A 212 -1.27 6.50 4.25
N VAL A 213 -2.59 6.62 4.34
CA VAL A 213 -3.26 7.87 4.75
C VAL A 213 -2.84 8.28 6.17
N VAL A 214 -2.78 7.34 7.11
CA VAL A 214 -2.31 7.59 8.48
C VAL A 214 -0.86 8.10 8.50
N HIS A 215 0.04 7.44 7.77
CA HIS A 215 1.44 7.87 7.66
C HIS A 215 1.59 9.22 6.93
N ALA A 216 0.73 9.50 5.95
CA ALA A 216 0.70 10.77 5.24
C ALA A 216 0.33 11.92 6.19
N MET A 217 -0.71 11.75 7.01
CA MET A 217 -1.09 12.73 8.03
C MET A 217 0.09 13.01 8.97
N SER A 218 0.75 11.95 9.43
CA SER A 218 1.93 12.03 10.29
C SER A 218 3.08 12.81 9.63
N ARG A 219 3.43 12.48 8.39
CA ARG A 219 4.43 13.23 7.59
C ARG A 219 4.06 14.71 7.44
N ARG A 220 2.80 15.02 7.15
CA ARG A 220 2.32 16.40 6.97
C ARG A 220 2.38 17.19 8.28
N LEU A 221 2.02 16.58 9.41
CA LEU A 221 2.15 17.19 10.74
C LEU A 221 3.61 17.52 11.08
N ARG A 222 4.53 16.56 10.87
CA ARG A 222 5.98 16.79 11.09
C ARG A 222 6.52 17.92 10.22
N LYS A 223 6.23 17.89 8.91
CA LYS A 223 6.66 18.94 7.97
C LYS A 223 6.10 20.32 8.33
N ALA A 224 4.91 20.37 8.91
CA ALA A 224 4.30 21.61 9.39
C ALA A 224 4.68 21.99 10.83
N ARG A 225 5.53 21.20 11.50
CA ARG A 225 5.91 21.35 12.91
C ARG A 225 4.70 21.47 13.83
N ARG A 226 3.69 20.63 13.62
CA ARG A 226 2.46 20.58 14.43
C ARG A 226 2.46 19.30 15.27
N LYS A 227 2.07 19.43 16.53
CA LYS A 227 1.96 18.29 17.46
C LYS A 227 0.83 17.34 17.06
N ASP A 228 -0.30 17.87 16.59
CA ASP A 228 -1.47 17.06 16.23
C ASP A 228 -2.35 17.72 15.15
N ALA A 229 -3.32 16.94 14.66
CA ALA A 229 -4.41 17.37 13.81
C ALA A 229 -5.45 18.20 14.58
N TYR A 230 -6.03 19.19 13.91
CA TYR A 230 -7.19 19.93 14.44
C TYR A 230 -8.49 19.14 14.18
N LYS A 231 -8.59 18.54 13.00
CA LYS A 231 -9.71 17.69 12.56
C LYS A 231 -9.20 16.68 11.53
N ILE A 232 -9.72 15.46 11.60
CA ILE A 232 -9.56 14.42 10.58
C ILE A 232 -10.96 14.01 10.15
N VAL A 233 -11.26 14.21 8.88
CA VAL A 233 -12.56 13.88 8.27
C VAL A 233 -12.33 12.82 7.22
N VAL A 234 -13.09 11.74 7.28
CA VAL A 234 -13.09 10.67 6.28
C VAL A 234 -14.48 10.56 5.69
N ASP A 235 -14.58 10.35 4.38
CA ASP A 235 -15.87 10.16 3.72
C ASP A 235 -16.61 8.92 4.26
N LYS A 236 -17.94 8.94 4.14
CA LYS A 236 -18.81 7.96 4.74
C LYS A 236 -18.85 6.68 3.89
N GLN A 237 -18.29 5.62 4.45
CA GLN A 237 -18.30 4.27 3.90
C GLN A 237 -18.95 3.28 4.87
N GLN A 238 -20.10 2.72 4.51
CA GLN A 238 -20.83 1.79 5.38
C GLN A 238 -20.01 0.57 5.80
N GLN A 239 -19.15 0.07 4.92
CA GLN A 239 -18.42 -1.18 5.14
C GLN A 239 -17.08 -1.00 5.88
N PHE A 240 -16.37 0.12 5.68
CA PHE A 240 -14.94 0.22 6.02
C PHE A 240 -14.58 1.28 7.06
N ASN A 241 -15.45 2.24 7.37
CA ASN A 241 -15.08 3.29 8.34
C ASN A 241 -14.67 2.74 9.71
N ARG A 242 -15.26 1.63 10.16
CA ARG A 242 -14.85 0.95 11.40
C ARG A 242 -13.42 0.42 11.32
N SER A 243 -13.07 -0.30 10.25
CA SER A 243 -11.70 -0.82 10.04
C SER A 243 -10.68 0.33 9.95
N GLN A 244 -11.04 1.45 9.32
CA GLN A 244 -10.18 2.64 9.24
C GLN A 244 -9.91 3.27 10.62
N GLN A 245 -10.94 3.37 11.46
CA GLN A 245 -10.80 3.83 12.84
C GLN A 245 -9.95 2.88 13.70
N GLU A 246 -10.14 1.57 13.53
CA GLU A 246 -9.36 0.54 14.22
C GLU A 246 -7.88 0.57 13.79
N VAL A 247 -7.60 0.70 12.48
CA VAL A 247 -6.22 0.93 11.97
C VAL A 247 -5.62 2.17 12.59
N HIS A 248 -6.31 3.31 12.55
CA HIS A 248 -5.79 4.55 13.12
C HIS A 248 -5.45 4.40 14.62
N SER A 249 -6.32 3.75 15.38
CA SER A 249 -6.11 3.47 16.81
C SER A 249 -4.93 2.52 17.04
N LEU A 250 -4.79 1.47 16.24
CA LEU A 250 -3.67 0.54 16.31
C LEU A 250 -2.33 1.26 16.10
N TYR A 251 -2.26 2.16 15.11
CA TYR A 251 -1.06 2.95 14.85
C TYR A 251 -0.70 3.90 16.00
N GLN A 252 -1.69 4.40 16.75
CA GLN A 252 -1.44 5.18 17.96
C GLN A 252 -0.80 4.32 19.06
N VAL A 253 -1.32 3.10 19.27
CA VAL A 253 -0.78 2.15 20.25
C VAL A 253 0.64 1.73 19.88
N ILE A 254 0.89 1.40 18.61
CA ILE A 254 2.25 1.07 18.11
C ILE A 254 3.19 2.26 18.32
N SER A 255 2.76 3.47 17.99
CA SER A 255 3.55 4.69 18.22
C SER A 255 3.91 4.88 19.70
N ASP A 256 2.99 4.59 20.62
CA ASP A 256 3.24 4.64 22.06
C ASP A 256 4.22 3.56 22.53
N GLY A 257 4.14 2.36 21.97
CA GLY A 257 5.11 1.29 22.20
C GLY A 257 6.52 1.69 21.74
N TYR A 258 6.63 2.19 20.51
CA TYR A 258 7.90 2.62 19.94
C TYR A 258 8.55 3.82 20.66
N ALA A 259 7.73 4.70 21.24
CA ALA A 259 8.22 5.78 22.09
C ALA A 259 8.91 5.29 23.38
N ARG A 260 8.62 4.06 23.83
CA ARG A 260 9.13 3.46 25.08
C ARG A 260 10.30 2.51 24.86
N LEU A 261 10.67 2.21 23.61
CA LEU A 261 11.81 1.35 23.30
C LEU A 261 13.10 1.92 23.89
N ASP A 262 13.92 1.02 24.43
CA ASP A 262 15.27 1.36 24.85
C ASP A 262 16.20 1.64 23.65
N SER A 263 17.43 2.06 23.92
CA SER A 263 18.40 2.41 22.87
C SER A 263 18.78 1.23 21.99
N ASN A 264 18.87 0.02 22.55
CA ASN A 264 19.29 -1.18 21.83
C ASN A 264 18.17 -1.71 20.96
N GLU A 265 16.95 -1.79 21.49
CA GLU A 265 15.75 -2.18 20.73
C GLU A 265 15.50 -1.22 19.56
N ARG A 266 15.62 0.10 19.83
CA ARG A 266 15.49 1.12 18.79
C ARG A 266 16.56 0.97 17.71
N LYS A 267 17.81 0.72 18.10
CA LYS A 267 18.91 0.50 17.15
C LYS A 267 18.64 -0.75 16.30
N PHE A 268 18.22 -1.84 16.93
CA PHE A 268 17.88 -3.08 16.22
C PHE A 268 16.78 -2.83 15.18
N LEU A 269 15.70 -2.13 15.55
CA LEU A 269 14.61 -1.82 14.63
C LEU A 269 15.06 -0.90 13.49
N LEU A 270 15.77 0.19 13.78
CA LEU A 270 16.18 1.17 12.76
C LEU A 270 17.20 0.63 11.75
N HIS A 271 18.07 -0.29 12.18
CA HIS A 271 19.11 -0.87 11.33
C HIS A 271 18.73 -2.24 10.76
N HIS A 272 17.46 -2.64 10.92
CA HIS A 272 16.98 -3.86 10.30
C HIS A 272 16.99 -3.72 8.76
N PRO A 273 17.59 -4.66 8.00
CA PRO A 273 17.76 -4.53 6.54
C PRO A 273 16.47 -4.32 5.76
N TYR A 274 15.35 -4.87 6.22
CA TYR A 274 14.02 -4.62 5.65
C TYR A 274 13.64 -3.13 5.56
N HIS A 275 14.16 -2.30 6.46
CA HIS A 275 13.86 -0.87 6.51
C HIS A 275 14.88 -0.01 5.75
N TYR A 276 15.71 -0.62 4.90
CA TYR A 276 16.67 0.11 4.08
C TYR A 276 16.00 1.23 3.28
N GLY A 277 16.58 2.44 3.33
CA GLY A 277 16.05 3.62 2.64
C GLY A 277 14.74 4.18 3.19
N VAL A 278 14.20 3.61 4.28
CA VAL A 278 12.96 4.09 4.91
C VAL A 278 13.29 5.16 5.96
N ASP A 279 12.56 6.27 5.94
CA ASP A 279 12.71 7.35 6.92
C ASP A 279 12.45 6.84 8.36
N GLU A 280 13.36 7.16 9.29
CA GLU A 280 13.28 6.70 10.68
C GLU A 280 11.96 7.08 11.38
N ASN A 281 11.32 8.18 10.98
CA ASN A 281 10.06 8.60 11.57
C ASN A 281 8.89 7.76 11.07
N ILE A 282 9.02 7.15 9.88
CA ILE A 282 8.08 6.16 9.39
C ILE A 282 8.25 4.87 10.19
N ILE A 283 9.49 4.37 10.32
CA ILE A 283 9.81 3.13 11.06
C ILE A 283 9.35 3.23 12.53
N LEU A 284 9.59 4.38 13.18
CA LEU A 284 9.23 4.60 14.58
C LEU A 284 7.82 5.18 14.76
N HIS A 285 7.02 5.27 13.70
CA HIS A 285 5.64 5.77 13.75
C HIS A 285 5.54 7.12 14.47
N ARG A 286 6.50 8.04 14.23
CA ARG A 286 6.56 9.32 14.93
C ARG A 286 5.58 10.32 14.33
N GLY A 287 4.75 10.96 15.16
CA GLY A 287 3.82 12.00 14.73
C GLY A 287 2.47 11.46 14.22
N ILE A 288 2.13 10.21 14.52
CA ILE A 288 0.79 9.66 14.27
C ILE A 288 -0.24 10.56 14.98
N PRO A 289 -1.26 11.07 14.25
CA PRO A 289 -2.26 11.97 14.84
C PRO A 289 -3.01 11.29 16.00
N ARG A 290 -3.25 12.05 17.07
CA ARG A 290 -4.05 11.60 18.23
C ARG A 290 -5.52 11.97 18.11
N LYS A 291 -5.83 13.00 17.33
CA LYS A 291 -7.20 13.39 17.01
C LYS A 291 -7.99 12.22 16.40
N ALA A 292 -9.16 11.92 16.94
CA ALA A 292 -10.04 10.88 16.40
C ALA A 292 -10.55 11.22 14.99
N ILE A 293 -10.79 10.18 14.20
CA ILE A 293 -11.44 10.28 12.89
C ILE A 293 -12.93 10.59 13.06
N SER A 294 -13.38 11.66 12.42
CA SER A 294 -14.80 11.95 12.21
C SER A 294 -15.23 11.46 10.83
N VAL A 295 -16.34 10.74 10.78
CA VAL A 295 -16.99 10.33 9.51
C VAL A 295 -18.00 11.40 9.13
N SER A 296 -18.00 11.81 7.87
CA SER A 296 -18.93 12.82 7.35
C SER A 296 -19.30 12.48 5.91
N THR A 297 -20.44 12.98 5.43
CA THR A 297 -20.77 12.85 4.01
C THR A 297 -20.12 13.99 3.24
N SER A 298 -19.76 13.73 1.99
CA SER A 298 -19.26 14.78 1.08
C SER A 298 -20.20 16.00 0.98
N ALA A 299 -21.51 15.83 1.10
CA ALA A 299 -22.45 16.96 1.09
C ALA A 299 -22.22 17.97 2.24
N ASP A 300 -21.73 17.50 3.39
CA ASP A 300 -21.54 18.30 4.61
C ASP A 300 -20.12 18.88 4.73
N SER A 301 -19.24 18.61 3.78
CA SER A 301 -17.81 18.90 3.89
C SER A 301 -17.23 19.37 2.55
N ILE A 302 -16.86 20.65 2.50
CA ILE A 302 -16.18 21.23 1.34
C ILE A 302 -14.84 20.52 1.13
N GLY A 303 -14.14 20.18 2.21
CA GLY A 303 -12.87 19.47 2.12
C GLY A 303 -13.00 18.06 1.54
N LEU A 304 -14.11 17.35 1.82
CA LEU A 304 -14.39 16.04 1.21
C LEU A 304 -14.65 16.18 -0.31
N GLN A 305 -15.46 17.15 -0.71
CA GLN A 305 -15.69 17.43 -2.14
C GLN A 305 -14.40 17.82 -2.87
N MET A 306 -13.50 18.56 -2.22
CA MET A 306 -12.21 18.93 -2.83
C MET A 306 -11.27 17.73 -2.98
N VAL A 307 -11.22 16.81 -2.00
CA VAL A 307 -10.41 15.60 -2.12
C VAL A 307 -10.98 14.67 -3.20
N ASP A 308 -12.30 14.52 -3.31
CA ASP A 308 -12.96 13.77 -4.41
C ASP A 308 -12.53 14.32 -5.78
N ILE A 309 -12.65 15.63 -5.99
CA ILE A 309 -12.23 16.28 -7.25
C ILE A 309 -10.75 16.04 -7.53
N TYR A 310 -9.87 16.21 -6.54
CA TYR A 310 -8.43 16.07 -6.76
C TYR A 310 -8.06 14.61 -7.03
N LEU A 311 -8.69 13.68 -6.33
CA LEU A 311 -8.55 12.24 -6.52
C LEU A 311 -9.01 11.82 -7.92
N TRP A 312 -10.19 12.28 -8.34
CA TRP A 312 -10.76 12.01 -9.65
C TRP A 312 -9.89 12.55 -10.79
N ILE A 313 -9.45 13.80 -10.70
CA ILE A 313 -8.55 14.42 -11.67
C ILE A 313 -7.23 13.65 -11.73
N THR A 314 -6.67 13.28 -10.58
CA THR A 314 -5.40 12.53 -10.52
C THR A 314 -5.53 11.17 -11.19
N ASN A 315 -6.62 10.44 -10.93
CA ASN A 315 -6.90 9.15 -11.59
C ASN A 315 -7.01 9.29 -13.12
N ARG A 316 -7.61 10.37 -13.61
CA ARG A 316 -7.68 10.69 -15.05
C ARG A 316 -6.30 10.96 -15.65
N VAL A 317 -5.50 11.81 -15.01
CA VAL A 317 -4.11 12.11 -15.43
C VAL A 317 -3.27 10.84 -15.50
N LEU A 318 -3.32 10.00 -14.45
CA LEU A 318 -2.57 8.74 -14.37
C LEU A 318 -3.10 7.66 -15.33
N SER A 319 -4.27 7.86 -15.92
CA SER A 319 -4.83 7.00 -16.97
C SER A 319 -4.59 7.57 -18.37
N GLY A 320 -3.80 8.64 -18.50
CA GLY A 320 -3.50 9.28 -19.78
C GLY A 320 -4.68 10.06 -20.38
N ALA A 321 -5.72 10.36 -19.60
CA ALA A 321 -6.86 11.11 -20.11
C ALA A 321 -6.49 12.58 -20.38
N GLN A 322 -7.00 13.12 -21.48
CA GLN A 322 -6.81 14.53 -21.82
C GLN A 322 -7.73 15.40 -20.95
N LEU A 323 -7.16 16.44 -20.34
CA LEU A 323 -7.88 17.45 -19.57
C LEU A 323 -7.89 18.77 -20.34
N ASN A 324 -8.94 19.57 -20.14
CA ASN A 324 -9.00 20.94 -20.65
C ASN A 324 -7.92 21.83 -20.00
N GLN A 325 -7.59 22.96 -20.65
CA GLN A 325 -6.52 23.85 -20.21
C GLN A 325 -6.70 24.32 -18.76
N GLU A 326 -7.92 24.66 -18.37
CA GLU A 326 -8.26 25.18 -17.05
C GLU A 326 -8.03 24.13 -15.95
N LEU A 327 -8.34 22.86 -16.23
CA LEU A 327 -8.05 21.77 -15.31
C LEU A 327 -6.56 21.46 -15.24
N ASN A 328 -5.83 21.58 -16.36
CA ASN A 328 -4.37 21.47 -16.35
C ASN A 328 -3.71 22.54 -15.47
N GLU A 329 -4.27 23.76 -15.44
CA GLU A 329 -3.80 24.81 -14.53
C GLU A 329 -4.02 24.43 -13.07
N LEU A 330 -5.18 23.86 -12.72
CA LEU A 330 -5.46 23.34 -11.38
C LEU A 330 -4.48 22.23 -11.01
N VAL A 331 -4.27 21.24 -11.90
CA VAL A 331 -3.30 20.15 -11.71
C VAL A 331 -1.92 20.69 -11.39
N ARG A 332 -1.42 21.66 -12.17
CA ARG A 332 -0.12 22.30 -11.92
C ARG A 332 -0.01 22.92 -10.53
N LEU A 333 -1.11 23.41 -9.95
CA LEU A 333 -1.09 24.01 -8.61
C LEU A 333 -0.98 22.97 -7.50
N PHE A 334 -1.71 21.86 -7.56
CA PHE A 334 -1.72 20.89 -6.47
C PHE A 334 -0.65 19.79 -6.63
N PHE A 335 -0.28 19.39 -7.85
CA PHE A 335 0.78 18.40 -8.10
C PHE A 335 2.15 18.85 -7.55
N ARG A 336 2.46 20.16 -7.59
CA ARG A 336 3.68 20.73 -6.99
C ARG A 336 3.85 20.42 -5.51
N ARG A 337 2.77 20.07 -4.82
CA ARG A 337 2.75 19.80 -3.38
C ARG A 337 2.21 18.40 -3.09
N ALA A 338 2.07 17.59 -4.14
CA ALA A 338 1.58 16.24 -4.08
C ALA A 338 2.68 15.26 -3.69
N VAL A 339 2.27 14.16 -3.07
CA VAL A 339 3.10 12.94 -2.96
C VAL A 339 2.27 11.81 -3.54
N THR A 340 2.91 10.97 -4.33
CA THR A 340 2.33 9.75 -4.91
C THR A 340 3.14 8.56 -4.45
N ASP A 341 2.48 7.54 -3.91
CA ASP A 341 3.09 6.27 -3.52
C ASP A 341 2.01 5.17 -3.54
N GLY A 342 2.39 3.89 -3.47
CA GLY A 342 1.40 2.83 -3.53
C GLY A 342 1.99 1.43 -3.51
N ILE A 343 1.12 0.46 -3.77
CA ILE A 343 1.48 -0.95 -3.95
C ILE A 343 1.29 -1.29 -5.42
N SER A 344 2.40 -1.52 -6.12
CA SER A 344 2.46 -2.12 -7.45
C SER A 344 3.75 -2.90 -7.62
N LEU A 345 3.76 -3.92 -8.46
CA LEU A 345 4.95 -4.69 -8.80
C LEU A 345 6.05 -3.79 -9.36
N GLU A 346 5.68 -2.86 -10.26
CA GLU A 346 6.60 -1.85 -10.80
C GLU A 346 7.26 -1.02 -9.70
N GLY A 347 6.48 -0.57 -8.70
CA GLY A 347 7.01 0.20 -7.58
C GLY A 347 7.94 -0.62 -6.69
N LEU A 348 7.63 -1.90 -6.48
CA LEU A 348 8.49 -2.83 -5.72
C LEU A 348 9.81 -3.10 -6.46
N VAL A 349 9.77 -3.29 -7.78
CA VAL A 349 10.97 -3.43 -8.63
C VAL A 349 11.83 -2.18 -8.56
N GLY A 350 11.24 -0.99 -8.67
CA GLY A 350 11.97 0.27 -8.55
C GLY A 350 12.67 0.43 -7.20
N ARG A 351 12.03 0.00 -6.09
CA ARG A 351 12.66 -0.01 -4.76
C ARG A 351 13.84 -0.97 -4.67
N PHE A 352 13.73 -2.16 -5.26
CA PHE A 352 14.84 -3.10 -5.32
C PHE A 352 16.01 -2.57 -6.15
N GLN A 353 15.74 -2.00 -7.34
CA GLN A 353 16.77 -1.43 -8.20
C GLN A 353 17.53 -0.28 -7.52
N ALA A 354 16.84 0.57 -6.77
CA ALA A 354 17.49 1.62 -5.99
C ALA A 354 18.42 1.04 -4.90
N PHE A 355 18.00 -0.03 -4.22
CA PHE A 355 18.85 -0.73 -3.27
C PHE A 355 20.06 -1.41 -3.95
N GLU A 356 19.82 -2.08 -5.08
CA GLU A 356 20.85 -2.80 -5.84
C GLU A 356 21.97 -1.86 -6.33
N GLN A 357 21.64 -0.62 -6.71
CA GLN A 357 22.62 0.39 -7.12
C GLN A 357 23.60 0.80 -6.01
N GLU A 358 23.26 0.54 -4.75
CA GLU A 358 24.10 0.87 -3.60
C GLU A 358 24.96 -0.32 -3.13
N LEU A 359 24.79 -1.49 -3.76
CA LEU A 359 25.60 -2.68 -3.48
C LEU A 359 26.95 -2.62 -4.21
N PRO A 360 28.03 -3.18 -3.61
CA PRO A 360 29.29 -3.35 -4.30
C PRO A 360 29.12 -4.27 -5.52
N ALA A 361 29.95 -4.09 -6.53
CA ALA A 361 29.93 -4.98 -7.68
C ALA A 361 30.33 -6.39 -7.26
N LEU A 362 29.77 -7.42 -7.92
CA LEU A 362 30.02 -8.81 -7.52
C LEU A 362 31.50 -9.21 -7.62
N ASP A 363 32.24 -8.62 -8.55
CA ASP A 363 33.68 -8.79 -8.74
C ASP A 363 34.52 -8.12 -7.64
N GLU A 364 33.96 -7.16 -6.91
CA GLU A 364 34.60 -6.52 -5.74
C GLU A 364 34.48 -7.36 -4.46
N LEU A 365 33.62 -8.40 -4.46
CA LEU A 365 33.52 -9.31 -3.32
C LEU A 365 34.77 -10.20 -3.22
N SER A 366 35.42 -10.15 -2.06
CA SER A 366 36.55 -11.03 -1.74
C SER A 366 36.16 -12.52 -1.76
N GLU A 367 37.15 -13.39 -1.98
CA GLU A 367 36.93 -14.84 -1.98
C GLU A 367 36.38 -15.33 -0.63
N ASP A 368 36.82 -14.73 0.48
CA ASP A 368 36.31 -15.02 1.82
C ASP A 368 34.82 -14.67 1.97
N GLN A 369 34.40 -13.50 1.47
CA GLN A 369 32.97 -13.13 1.47
C GLN A 369 32.14 -14.10 0.62
N ARG A 370 32.64 -14.49 -0.56
CA ARG A 370 31.99 -15.49 -1.42
C ARG A 370 31.91 -16.86 -0.75
N ASN A 371 32.94 -17.26 -0.01
CA ASN A 371 32.97 -18.49 0.77
C ASN A 371 31.94 -18.47 1.90
N VAL A 372 31.83 -17.37 2.63
CA VAL A 372 30.82 -17.20 3.70
C VAL A 372 29.40 -17.34 3.13
N VAL A 373 29.11 -16.69 2.00
CA VAL A 373 27.79 -16.79 1.36
C VAL A 373 27.51 -18.21 0.87
N ARG A 374 28.47 -18.87 0.21
CA ARG A 374 28.34 -20.27 -0.23
C ARG A 374 28.09 -21.22 0.94
N ALA A 375 28.86 -21.09 2.01
CA ALA A 375 28.69 -21.91 3.22
C ALA A 375 27.33 -21.68 3.87
N SER A 376 26.85 -20.44 3.91
CA SER A 376 25.52 -20.10 4.42
C SER A 376 24.39 -20.71 3.57
N VAL A 377 24.50 -20.67 2.24
CA VAL A 377 23.56 -21.33 1.32
C VAL A 377 23.54 -22.84 1.56
N GLU A 378 24.71 -23.46 1.67
CA GLU A 378 24.85 -24.91 1.85
C GLU A 378 24.33 -25.38 3.21
N ALA A 379 24.60 -24.62 4.27
CA ALA A 379 24.02 -24.88 5.59
C ALA A 379 22.48 -24.81 5.55
N HIS A 380 21.91 -23.86 4.80
CA HIS A 380 20.47 -23.78 4.60
C HIS A 380 19.93 -24.98 3.81
N ARG A 381 20.60 -25.44 2.76
CA ARG A 381 20.20 -26.66 2.02
C ARG A 381 20.12 -27.88 2.93
N LYS A 382 21.15 -28.13 3.74
CA LYS A 382 21.14 -29.21 4.72
C LYS A 382 20.01 -29.08 5.73
N LYS A 383 19.70 -27.85 6.16
CA LYS A 383 18.53 -27.58 7.01
C LYS A 383 17.24 -27.98 6.28
N VAL A 384 17.04 -27.56 5.04
CA VAL A 384 15.86 -27.91 4.23
C VAL A 384 15.72 -29.42 4.07
N GLU A 385 16.80 -30.12 3.72
CA GLU A 385 16.83 -31.59 3.58
C GLU A 385 16.42 -32.29 4.89
N SER A 386 16.79 -31.74 6.05
CA SER A 386 16.42 -32.29 7.35
C SER A 386 14.95 -32.11 7.73
N LEU A 387 14.18 -31.29 7.00
CA LEU A 387 12.76 -31.03 7.29
C LEU A 387 11.84 -32.21 6.92
N GLN A 388 12.36 -33.22 6.21
CA GLN A 388 11.62 -34.41 5.73
C GLN A 388 10.39 -34.03 4.88
N ILE A 389 10.58 -33.11 3.93
CA ILE A 389 9.55 -32.57 3.01
C ILE A 389 9.79 -32.97 1.57
#